data_AF-W9JHA5-F1
#
_entry.id   AF-W9JHA5-F1
#
_cell.length_a   1.000
_cell.length_b   1.000
_cell.length_c   1.000
_cell.angle_alpha   90.00
_cell.angle_beta   90.00
_cell.angle_gamma   90.00
#
_symmetry.space_group_name_H-M   'P 1'
#
loop_
_entity.id
_entity.type
_entity.pdbx_description
1 polymer ?
#
loop_
_entity_poly.entity_id
_entity_poly.type
_entity_poly.pdbx_seq_one_letter_code
_entity_poly.pdbx_strand_id
1 'polypeptide(L)'
;MPSTLPEAESPYRNFVRGSNEYHNGKEPPYTPITMVDRNGSVLCETDQFDLLGAIIYRDDVTTLEQHLDIALWVIEEIEELPLYYSFFYIAVSHGSLGALRTLLSYYVRVIEPNQIITFRKRGFSLLNEAARRAYLEIVEFLLDNQPPYVDIHERDYTGCTAIAAASDLYSTRYTEAFNWQPSVAKSEAVMNLLLD
;
A
#
# COMPACT_ATOMS: atom_id res chain seq x y z
N MET A 1 4.77 36.31 -25.31
CA MET A 1 5.04 34.87 -25.51
C MET A 1 5.03 34.21 -24.14
N PRO A 2 4.14 33.25 -23.87
CA PRO A 2 4.19 32.51 -22.61
C PRO A 2 5.34 31.52 -22.71
N SER A 3 6.31 31.66 -21.81
CA SER A 3 7.37 30.71 -21.56
C SER A 3 6.77 29.41 -21.03
N THR A 4 6.69 28.40 -21.87
CA THR A 4 6.43 27.01 -21.44
C THR A 4 7.64 26.55 -20.65
N LEU A 5 7.50 26.52 -19.32
CA LEU A 5 8.34 25.71 -18.46
C LEU A 5 8.36 24.28 -19.01
N PRO A 6 9.48 23.54 -18.96
CA PRO A 6 9.47 22.13 -19.33
C PRO A 6 8.43 21.44 -18.46
N GLU A 7 7.42 20.80 -19.07
CA GLU A 7 6.54 19.90 -18.34
C GLU A 7 7.44 18.92 -17.59
N ALA A 8 7.32 18.90 -16.27
CA ALA A 8 8.12 18.02 -15.44
C ALA A 8 7.94 16.58 -15.95
N GLU A 9 9.05 15.91 -16.23
CA GLU A 9 9.04 14.56 -16.78
C GLU A 9 8.22 13.65 -15.85
N SER A 10 7.31 12.85 -16.44
CA SER A 10 6.40 12.01 -15.67
C SER A 10 7.18 11.10 -14.71
N PRO A 11 6.81 11.04 -13.42
CA PRO A 11 7.42 10.09 -12.48
C PRO A 11 7.12 8.63 -12.86
N TYR A 12 6.17 8.42 -13.78
CA TYR A 12 5.71 7.15 -14.31
C TYR A 12 6.15 6.90 -15.76
N ARG A 13 7.18 7.59 -16.26
CA ARG A 13 7.65 7.47 -17.66
C ARG A 13 7.89 6.03 -18.14
N ASN A 14 8.27 5.12 -17.24
CA ASN A 14 8.51 3.71 -17.55
C ASN A 14 7.22 2.95 -17.90
N PHE A 15 6.06 3.51 -17.55
CA PHE A 15 4.72 2.97 -17.80
C PHE A 15 4.03 3.68 -18.98
N VAL A 16 4.69 4.67 -19.59
CA VAL A 16 4.18 5.33 -20.79
C VAL A 16 4.38 4.37 -21.96
N ARG A 17 3.27 3.84 -22.49
CA ARG A 17 3.35 2.92 -23.63
C ARG A 17 3.63 3.71 -24.91
N GLY A 18 4.78 3.43 -25.54
CA GLY A 18 4.99 3.83 -26.93
C GLY A 18 4.03 3.06 -27.84
N SER A 19 3.54 3.70 -28.91
CA SER A 19 2.54 3.14 -29.83
C SER A 19 2.89 1.77 -30.50
N ASN A 20 4.04 1.17 -30.19
CA ASN A 20 4.64 0.00 -30.84
C ASN A 20 5.05 -1.15 -29.90
N GLU A 21 4.60 -1.19 -28.64
CA GLU A 21 4.85 -2.37 -27.80
C GLU A 21 3.93 -3.53 -28.23
N TYR A 22 4.50 -4.39 -29.07
CA TYR A 22 3.87 -5.58 -29.63
C TYR A 22 3.43 -6.55 -28.53
N HIS A 23 2.12 -6.77 -28.43
CA HIS A 23 1.57 -7.96 -27.80
C HIS A 23 2.06 -9.19 -28.57
N ASN A 24 2.87 -10.03 -27.93
CA ASN A 24 3.23 -11.33 -28.48
C ASN A 24 1.93 -12.14 -28.52
N GLY A 25 1.39 -12.39 -29.72
CA GLY A 25 0.00 -12.82 -29.98
C GLY A 25 -0.38 -14.23 -29.52
N LYS A 26 -0.03 -14.63 -28.29
CA LYS A 26 -0.35 -15.91 -27.68
C LYS A 26 -1.29 -15.83 -26.48
N GLU A 27 -1.60 -14.64 -25.99
CA GLU A 27 -2.55 -14.42 -24.91
C GLU A 27 -3.87 -13.87 -25.45
N PRO A 28 -5.03 -14.22 -24.83
CA PRO A 28 -6.30 -13.60 -25.17
C PRO A 28 -6.17 -12.06 -25.11
N PRO A 29 -6.99 -11.29 -25.83
CA PRO A 29 -6.86 -9.84 -25.86
C PRO A 29 -7.20 -9.26 -24.48
N TYR A 30 -6.22 -9.22 -23.59
CA TYR A 30 -6.28 -8.45 -22.37
C TYR A 30 -6.10 -6.99 -22.76
N THR A 31 -7.13 -6.18 -22.56
CA THR A 31 -6.97 -4.73 -22.70
C THR A 31 -6.36 -4.26 -21.39
N PRO A 32 -5.08 -3.85 -21.38
CA PRO A 32 -4.45 -3.41 -20.15
C PRO A 32 -5.19 -2.21 -19.57
N ILE A 33 -5.24 -2.11 -18.24
CA ILE A 33 -5.74 -0.89 -17.59
C ILE A 33 -4.87 0.27 -18.06
N THR A 34 -5.52 1.35 -18.45
CA THR A 34 -4.82 2.56 -18.88
C THR A 34 -5.39 3.77 -18.18
N MET A 35 -4.54 4.75 -17.90
CA MET A 35 -4.93 6.03 -17.31
C MET A 35 -4.13 7.16 -17.95
N VAL A 36 -4.63 8.38 -17.83
CA VAL A 36 -3.97 9.57 -18.38
C VAL A 36 -3.20 10.25 -17.25
N ASP A 37 -1.89 10.43 -17.44
CA ASP A 37 -1.02 11.16 -16.52
C ASP A 37 -1.26 12.68 -16.60
N ARG A 38 -0.73 13.42 -15.64
CA ARG A 38 -0.85 14.89 -15.53
C ARG A 38 -0.29 15.63 -16.75
N ASN A 39 0.68 15.04 -17.46
CA ASN A 39 1.25 15.57 -18.69
C ASN A 39 0.52 15.10 -19.97
N GLY A 40 -0.63 14.43 -19.83
CA GLY A 40 -1.42 13.90 -20.94
C GLY A 40 -0.92 12.58 -21.55
N SER A 41 0.19 12.02 -21.05
CA SER A 41 0.67 10.71 -21.51
C SER A 41 -0.24 9.60 -21.03
N VAL A 42 -0.41 8.55 -21.85
CA VAL A 42 -1.16 7.36 -21.46
C VAL A 42 -0.23 6.41 -20.72
N LEU A 43 -0.54 6.14 -19.46
CA LEU A 43 0.10 5.12 -18.64
C LEU A 43 -0.63 3.80 -18.84
N CYS A 44 0.12 2.71 -18.97
CA CYS A 44 -0.39 1.36 -19.10
C CYS A 44 0.06 0.52 -17.91
N GLU A 45 -0.88 -0.22 -17.34
CA GLU A 45 -0.64 -1.17 -16.27
C GLU A 45 0.04 -2.44 -16.82
N THR A 46 0.87 -3.07 -15.99
CA THR A 46 1.43 -4.40 -16.27
C THR A 46 0.51 -5.48 -15.71
N ASP A 47 0.69 -6.74 -16.12
CA ASP A 47 -0.10 -7.85 -15.56
C ASP A 47 0.17 -8.06 -14.06
N GLN A 48 1.27 -7.52 -13.54
CA GLN A 48 1.67 -7.58 -12.13
C GLN A 48 1.29 -6.32 -11.33
N PHE A 49 0.57 -5.37 -11.93
CA PHE A 49 0.19 -4.10 -11.30
C PHE A 49 1.38 -3.22 -10.85
N ASP A 50 2.45 -3.20 -11.64
CA ASP A 50 3.66 -2.45 -11.32
C ASP A 50 3.42 -0.92 -11.28
N LEU A 51 2.50 -0.40 -12.10
CA LEU A 51 2.15 1.03 -12.07
C LEU A 51 1.42 1.38 -10.78
N LEU A 52 0.40 0.60 -10.39
CA LEU A 52 -0.29 0.77 -9.11
C LEU A 52 0.68 0.68 -7.93
N GLY A 53 1.58 -0.30 -7.93
CA GLY A 53 2.65 -0.41 -6.92
C GLY A 53 3.55 0.83 -6.89
N ALA A 54 3.93 1.37 -8.06
CA ALA A 54 4.74 2.58 -8.17
C ALA A 54 4.02 3.86 -7.70
N ILE A 55 2.70 3.94 -7.88
CA ILE A 55 1.84 5.01 -7.37
C ILE A 55 1.79 4.95 -5.83
N ILE A 56 1.53 3.77 -5.26
CA ILE A 56 1.47 3.55 -3.81
C ILE A 56 2.82 3.85 -3.16
N TYR A 57 3.92 3.40 -3.75
CA TYR A 57 5.27 3.67 -3.25
C TYR A 57 5.57 5.17 -3.15
N ARG A 58 5.02 5.97 -4.06
CA ARG A 58 5.20 7.44 -4.09
C ARG A 58 4.22 8.19 -3.19
N ASP A 59 3.28 7.48 -2.57
CA ASP A 59 2.17 8.07 -1.82
C ASP A 59 1.35 9.08 -2.66
N ASP A 60 1.25 8.84 -3.98
CA ASP A 60 0.58 9.75 -4.91
C ASP A 60 -0.94 9.53 -4.92
N VAL A 61 -1.61 10.11 -3.93
CA VAL A 61 -3.05 9.96 -3.67
C VAL A 61 -3.90 10.29 -4.90
N THR A 62 -3.61 11.39 -5.59
CA THR A 62 -4.43 11.82 -6.73
C THR A 62 -4.40 10.81 -7.87
N THR A 63 -3.22 10.27 -8.17
CA THR A 63 -3.05 9.25 -9.22
C THR A 63 -3.63 7.91 -8.78
N LEU A 64 -3.55 7.59 -7.49
CA LEU A 64 -4.17 6.40 -6.91
C LEU A 64 -5.70 6.43 -7.03
N GLU A 65 -6.35 7.53 -6.65
CA GLU A 65 -7.80 7.69 -6.79
C GLU A 65 -8.25 7.51 -8.24
N GLN A 66 -7.53 8.13 -9.19
CA GLN A 66 -7.79 7.94 -10.62
C GLN A 66 -7.69 6.48 -11.07
N HIS A 67 -6.68 5.76 -10.59
CA HIS A 67 -6.50 4.34 -10.91
C HIS A 67 -7.65 3.50 -10.34
N LEU A 68 -8.01 3.71 -9.07
CA LEU A 68 -9.09 2.98 -8.40
C LEU A 68 -10.48 3.30 -8.98
N ASP A 69 -10.70 4.49 -9.53
CA ASP A 69 -11.92 4.84 -10.24
C ASP A 69 -12.06 4.07 -11.57
N ILE A 70 -10.94 3.71 -12.20
CA ILE A 70 -10.91 2.90 -13.43
C ILE A 70 -11.05 1.41 -13.09
N ALA A 71 -10.36 0.96 -12.05
CA ALA A 71 -10.20 -0.45 -11.73
C ALA A 71 -10.44 -0.75 -10.25
N LEU A 72 -11.65 -0.44 -9.75
CA LEU A 72 -12.00 -0.66 -8.35
C LEU A 72 -11.70 -2.09 -7.85
N TRP A 73 -11.92 -3.09 -8.70
CA TRP A 73 -11.74 -4.52 -8.40
C TRP A 73 -10.33 -4.90 -7.93
N VAL A 74 -9.30 -4.07 -8.18
CA VAL A 74 -7.93 -4.35 -7.73
C VAL A 74 -7.80 -4.35 -6.20
N ILE A 75 -8.72 -3.70 -5.48
CA ILE A 75 -8.73 -3.69 -4.01
C ILE A 75 -9.36 -4.97 -3.41
N GLU A 76 -10.10 -5.73 -4.21
CA GLU A 76 -10.65 -7.04 -3.84
C GLU A 76 -9.54 -8.09 -3.97
N GLU A 77 -8.56 -7.93 -3.10
CA GLU A 77 -7.35 -8.73 -3.05
C GLU A 77 -7.62 -10.22 -2.85
N ILE A 78 -6.92 -11.07 -3.64
CA ILE A 78 -6.98 -12.54 -3.51
C ILE A 78 -6.26 -12.98 -2.22
N GLU A 79 -7.03 -13.47 -1.24
CA GLU A 79 -6.54 -13.80 0.11
C GLU A 79 -5.45 -14.87 0.12
N GLU A 80 -5.43 -15.80 -0.84
CA GLU A 80 -4.44 -16.88 -0.92
C GLU A 80 -3.07 -16.45 -1.47
N LEU A 81 -2.97 -15.25 -2.04
CA LEU A 81 -1.69 -14.75 -2.54
C LEU A 81 -0.77 -14.32 -1.38
N PRO A 82 0.56 -14.46 -1.53
CA PRO A 82 1.51 -13.95 -0.55
C PRO A 82 1.30 -12.47 -0.20
N LEU A 83 1.62 -12.08 1.04
CA LEU A 83 1.43 -10.73 1.55
C LEU A 83 2.06 -9.63 0.69
N TYR A 84 3.17 -9.88 0.00
CA TYR A 84 3.84 -8.88 -0.84
C TYR A 84 3.08 -8.55 -2.14
N TYR A 85 2.01 -9.28 -2.46
CA TYR A 85 1.03 -8.90 -3.49
C TYR A 85 -0.09 -8.01 -2.96
N SER A 86 -0.14 -7.73 -1.66
CA SER A 86 -1.16 -6.85 -1.09
C SER A 86 -0.75 -5.39 -1.23
N PHE A 87 -1.59 -4.59 -1.87
CA PHE A 87 -1.45 -3.14 -1.97
C PHE A 87 -1.55 -2.47 -0.60
N PHE A 88 -2.34 -3.03 0.32
CA PHE A 88 -2.36 -2.59 1.72
C PHE A 88 -1.03 -2.88 2.42
N TYR A 89 -0.45 -4.06 2.21
CA TYR A 89 0.88 -4.39 2.73
C TYR A 89 1.95 -3.46 2.14
N ILE A 90 1.93 -3.23 0.83
CA ILE A 90 2.87 -2.30 0.16
C ILE A 90 2.74 -0.89 0.77
N ALA A 91 1.52 -0.36 0.89
CA ALA A 91 1.32 0.97 1.45
C ALA A 91 1.86 1.09 2.89
N VAL A 92 1.51 0.14 3.77
CA VAL A 92 1.97 0.19 5.18
C VAL A 92 3.47 -0.08 5.30
N SER A 93 4.04 -0.97 4.49
CA SER A 93 5.46 -1.34 4.55
C SER A 93 6.38 -0.24 4.04
N HIS A 94 5.87 0.67 3.21
CA HIS A 94 6.58 1.83 2.68
C HIS A 94 6.32 3.12 3.44
N GLY A 95 5.40 3.13 4.41
CA GLY A 95 5.04 4.34 5.15
C GLY A 95 4.15 5.29 4.34
N SER A 96 3.50 4.80 3.28
CA SER A 96 2.63 5.57 2.40
C SER A 96 1.24 5.78 3.02
N LEU A 97 1.15 6.71 3.98
CA LEU A 97 -0.07 6.95 4.75
C LEU A 97 -1.24 7.43 3.86
N GLY A 98 -0.98 8.31 2.89
CA GLY A 98 -2.02 8.82 1.98
C GLY A 98 -2.63 7.69 1.15
N ALA A 99 -1.77 6.83 0.59
CA ALA A 99 -2.17 5.67 -0.19
C ALA A 99 -2.92 4.66 0.69
N LEU A 100 -2.44 4.37 1.89
CA LEU A 100 -3.13 3.46 2.82
C LEU A 100 -4.53 3.97 3.17
N ARG A 101 -4.68 5.27 3.51
CA ARG A 101 -5.97 5.91 3.77
C ARG A 101 -6.91 5.78 2.57
N THR A 102 -6.40 6.03 1.38
CA THR A 102 -7.16 5.97 0.13
C THR A 102 -7.65 4.54 -0.12
N LEU A 103 -6.75 3.55 -0.08
CA LEU A 103 -7.08 2.14 -0.26
C LEU A 103 -8.15 1.68 0.74
N LEU A 104 -7.99 1.98 2.03
CA LEU A 104 -8.98 1.63 3.05
C LEU A 104 -10.33 2.31 2.80
N SER A 105 -10.33 3.58 2.41
CA SER A 105 -11.57 4.34 2.11
C SER A 105 -12.33 3.82 0.89
N TYR A 106 -11.64 3.20 -0.06
CA TYR A 106 -12.26 2.51 -1.20
C TYR A 106 -12.72 1.11 -0.79
N TYR A 107 -11.93 0.41 0.03
CA TYR A 107 -12.23 -0.95 0.49
C TYR A 107 -13.51 -1.02 1.32
N VAL A 108 -13.74 -0.05 2.21
CA VAL A 108 -14.99 0.05 2.98
C VAL A 108 -16.24 0.20 2.11
N ARG A 109 -16.10 0.58 0.82
CA ARG A 109 -17.23 0.70 -0.12
C ARG A 109 -17.65 -0.64 -0.71
N VAL A 110 -16.76 -1.64 -0.71
CA VAL A 110 -16.98 -2.94 -1.36
C VAL A 110 -17.21 -4.08 -0.36
N ILE A 111 -16.75 -3.94 0.88
CA ILE A 111 -17.00 -4.94 1.94
C ILE A 111 -18.37 -4.75 2.61
N GLU A 112 -18.80 -5.77 3.36
CA GLU A 112 -20.03 -5.71 4.13
C GLU A 112 -19.97 -4.66 5.25
N PRO A 113 -21.07 -3.92 5.51
CA PRO A 113 -21.12 -2.96 6.61
C PRO A 113 -20.82 -3.61 7.97
N ASN A 114 -20.04 -2.91 8.81
CA ASN A 114 -19.62 -3.32 10.15
C ASN A 114 -18.63 -4.50 10.21
N GLN A 115 -18.05 -4.90 9.07
CA GLN A 115 -16.94 -5.84 9.06
C GLN A 115 -15.64 -5.15 9.46
N ILE A 116 -14.89 -5.75 10.39
CA ILE A 116 -13.52 -5.34 10.70
C ILE A 116 -12.62 -5.79 9.56
N ILE A 117 -11.85 -4.86 9.00
CA ILE A 117 -10.88 -5.16 7.95
C ILE A 117 -9.72 -5.92 8.59
N THR A 118 -9.46 -7.13 8.09
CA THR A 118 -8.35 -7.98 8.54
C THR A 118 -7.64 -8.60 7.35
N PHE A 119 -6.31 -8.70 7.48
CA PHE A 119 -5.43 -9.33 6.49
C PHE A 119 -4.82 -10.63 7.03
N ARG A 120 -5.44 -11.21 8.05
CA ARG A 120 -4.97 -12.44 8.72
C ARG A 120 -4.72 -13.59 7.75
N LYS A 121 -5.59 -13.79 6.76
CA LYS A 121 -5.44 -14.87 5.75
C LYS A 121 -4.24 -14.64 4.83
N ARG A 122 -3.91 -13.38 4.55
CA ARG A 122 -2.66 -13.00 3.86
C ARG A 122 -1.43 -13.09 4.76
N GLY A 123 -1.61 -13.25 6.06
CA GLY A 123 -0.52 -13.42 7.01
C GLY A 123 0.11 -12.11 7.47
N PHE A 124 -0.63 -10.99 7.51
CA PHE A 124 -0.13 -9.77 8.15
C PHE A 124 -1.24 -8.99 8.88
N SER A 125 -0.84 -8.03 9.70
CA SER A 125 -1.72 -7.03 10.31
C SER A 125 -1.15 -5.64 10.03
N LEU A 126 -2.01 -4.69 9.66
CA LEU A 126 -1.62 -3.31 9.38
C LEU A 126 -0.91 -2.67 10.58
N LEU A 127 -1.48 -2.84 11.78
CA LEU A 127 -0.93 -2.22 12.99
C LEU A 127 0.42 -2.83 13.36
N ASN A 128 0.56 -4.15 13.28
CA ASN A 128 1.84 -4.81 13.56
C ASN A 128 2.93 -4.36 12.58
N GLU A 129 2.62 -4.27 11.29
CA GLU A 129 3.59 -3.87 10.27
C GLU A 129 4.01 -2.40 10.43
N ALA A 130 3.05 -1.50 10.68
CA ALA A 130 3.33 -0.09 10.96
C ALA A 130 4.16 0.07 12.25
N ALA A 131 3.81 -0.68 13.30
CA ALA A 131 4.48 -0.64 14.58
C ALA A 131 5.93 -1.13 14.50
N ARG A 132 6.15 -2.27 13.83
CA ARG A 132 7.51 -2.81 13.60
C ARG A 132 8.42 -1.82 12.87
N ARG A 133 7.87 -1.07 11.92
CA ARG A 133 8.63 -0.07 11.13
C ARG A 133 8.75 1.28 11.82
N ALA A 134 8.12 1.43 12.99
CA ALA A 134 7.99 2.67 13.73
C ALA A 134 7.40 3.83 12.90
N TYR A 135 6.39 3.53 12.07
CA TYR A 135 5.62 4.53 11.33
C TYR A 135 4.53 5.13 12.23
N LEU A 136 4.95 6.04 13.12
CA LEU A 136 4.10 6.65 14.14
C LEU A 136 2.78 7.19 13.57
N GLU A 137 2.82 7.95 12.48
CA GLU A 137 1.61 8.55 11.87
C GLU A 137 0.61 7.50 11.34
N ILE A 138 1.10 6.34 10.88
CA ILE A 138 0.23 5.23 10.47
C ILE A 138 -0.36 4.54 11.70
N VAL A 139 0.44 4.33 12.75
CA VAL A 139 -0.03 3.74 14.01
C VAL A 139 -1.13 4.62 14.61
N GLU A 140 -0.90 5.93 14.73
CA GLU A 140 -1.89 6.91 15.19
C GLU A 140 -3.16 6.85 14.34
N PHE A 141 -3.03 6.91 13.02
CA PHE A 141 -4.17 6.83 12.11
C PHE A 141 -5.01 5.56 12.31
N LEU A 142 -4.37 4.39 12.42
CA LEU A 142 -5.08 3.13 12.62
C LEU A 142 -5.81 3.12 13.97
N LEU A 143 -5.14 3.57 15.04
CA LEU A 143 -5.72 3.61 16.39
C LEU A 143 -6.90 4.59 16.49
N ASP A 144 -6.81 5.76 15.86
CA ASP A 144 -7.87 6.78 15.80
C ASP A 144 -9.11 6.31 15.03
N ASN A 145 -8.98 5.29 14.19
CA ASN A 145 -10.04 4.76 13.33
C ASN A 145 -10.44 3.32 13.71
N GLN A 146 -10.36 3.00 15.00
CA GLN A 146 -10.93 1.79 15.59
C GLN A 146 -12.46 1.83 15.68
N PRO A 147 -13.16 0.67 15.60
CA PRO A 147 -12.66 -0.66 15.24
C PRO A 147 -12.53 -1.01 13.72
N PRO A 148 -12.99 -0.22 12.72
CA PRO A 148 -13.00 -0.69 11.33
C PRO A 148 -11.66 -1.18 10.76
N TYR A 149 -10.53 -0.58 11.16
CA TYR A 149 -9.23 -0.87 10.55
C TYR A 149 -8.29 -1.72 11.40
N VAL A 150 -8.57 -1.86 12.70
CA VAL A 150 -7.64 -2.53 13.61
C VAL A 150 -8.32 -3.07 14.86
N ASP A 151 -7.86 -4.24 15.29
CA ASP A 151 -7.99 -4.75 16.65
C ASP A 151 -6.60 -4.72 17.31
N ILE A 152 -6.42 -3.91 18.35
CA ILE A 152 -5.13 -3.75 19.05
C ILE A 152 -4.62 -5.04 19.70
N HIS A 153 -5.52 -6.00 19.96
CA HIS A 153 -5.18 -7.31 20.50
C HIS A 153 -4.99 -8.36 19.40
N GLU A 154 -5.13 -7.97 18.13
CA GLU A 154 -4.88 -8.86 17.01
C GLU A 154 -3.43 -9.36 17.05
N ARG A 155 -3.28 -10.67 16.88
CA ARG A 155 -1.98 -11.31 16.69
C ARG A 155 -1.74 -11.61 15.22
N ASP A 156 -0.55 -11.26 14.73
CA ASP A 156 -0.10 -11.65 13.39
C ASP A 156 0.22 -13.15 13.29
N TYR A 157 0.70 -13.58 12.13
CA TYR A 157 1.06 -14.97 11.84
C TYR A 157 2.19 -15.53 12.72
N THR A 158 2.99 -14.67 13.35
CA THR A 158 4.03 -15.07 14.32
C THR A 158 3.52 -15.10 15.77
N GLY A 159 2.26 -14.70 15.99
CA GLY A 159 1.65 -14.57 17.31
C GLY A 159 1.98 -13.25 18.02
N CYS A 160 2.62 -12.29 17.35
CA CYS A 160 2.97 -11.00 17.94
C CYS A 160 1.78 -10.03 17.91
N THR A 161 1.66 -9.20 18.94
CA THR A 161 0.81 -7.99 18.93
C THR A 161 1.61 -6.80 18.43
N ALA A 162 0.95 -5.67 18.16
CA ALA A 162 1.61 -4.45 17.71
C ALA A 162 2.71 -3.96 18.66
N ILE A 163 2.48 -4.01 19.98
CA ILE A 163 3.51 -3.62 20.96
C ILE A 163 4.71 -4.57 20.94
N ALA A 164 4.47 -5.87 20.77
CA ALA A 164 5.54 -6.84 20.63
C ALA A 164 6.34 -6.61 19.32
N ALA A 165 5.66 -6.25 18.24
CA ALA A 165 6.27 -5.90 16.97
C ALA A 165 7.12 -4.62 17.06
N ALA A 166 6.64 -3.56 17.73
CA ALA A 166 7.39 -2.33 17.98
C ALA A 166 8.66 -2.57 18.82
N SER A 167 8.63 -3.55 19.73
CA SER A 167 9.76 -3.91 20.58
C SER A 167 10.83 -4.77 19.88
N ASP A 168 10.55 -5.34 18.71
CA ASP A 168 11.51 -6.16 17.95
C ASP A 168 12.45 -5.28 17.11
N LEU A 169 13.27 -4.48 17.80
CA LEU A 169 14.19 -3.51 17.19
C LEU A 169 15.13 -4.11 16.13
N TYR A 170 15.47 -5.39 16.30
CA TYR A 170 16.41 -6.10 15.42
C TYR A 170 15.71 -6.94 14.35
N SER A 171 14.37 -6.87 14.26
CA SER A 171 13.55 -7.65 13.32
C SER A 171 13.87 -9.14 13.34
N THR A 172 14.10 -9.71 14.52
CA THR A 172 14.50 -11.12 14.68
C THR A 172 13.34 -12.10 14.53
N ARG A 173 12.10 -11.61 14.60
CA ARG A 173 10.90 -12.44 14.60
C ARG A 173 10.28 -12.65 13.21
N TYR A 174 10.67 -11.83 12.24
CA TYR A 174 10.11 -11.85 10.89
C TYR A 174 11.13 -12.44 9.91
N THR A 175 10.63 -13.24 8.96
CA THR A 175 11.46 -13.87 7.92
C THR A 175 11.98 -12.87 6.89
N GLU A 176 11.28 -11.75 6.71
CA GLU A 176 11.72 -10.68 5.83
C GLU A 176 12.75 -9.80 6.54
N ALA A 177 14.01 -9.92 6.14
CA ALA A 177 15.02 -8.93 6.46
C ALA A 177 14.77 -7.71 5.57
N PHE A 178 14.24 -6.62 6.12
CA PHE A 178 14.24 -5.33 5.43
C PHE A 178 15.48 -4.53 5.88
N ASN A 179 16.17 -3.91 4.91
CA ASN A 179 17.44 -3.20 5.10
C ASN A 179 17.32 -1.91 5.94
N TRP A 180 16.20 -1.71 6.63
CA TRP A 180 15.85 -0.49 7.33
C TRP A 180 15.36 -0.83 8.74
N GLN A 181 16.19 -0.58 9.75
CA GLN A 181 15.79 -0.65 11.15
C GLN A 181 15.40 0.75 11.62
N PRO A 182 14.22 0.94 12.21
CA PRO A 182 13.87 2.23 12.81
C PRO A 182 14.83 2.56 13.95
N SER A 183 15.08 3.85 14.18
CA SER A 183 15.84 4.29 15.36
C SER A 183 15.09 3.92 16.63
N VAL A 184 15.81 3.57 17.70
CA VAL A 184 15.26 3.26 19.03
C VAL A 184 14.23 4.30 19.48
N ALA A 185 14.51 5.60 19.30
CA ALA A 185 13.60 6.68 19.70
C ALA A 185 12.24 6.64 18.97
N LYS A 186 12.21 6.25 17.70
CA LYS A 186 10.95 6.10 16.94
C LYS A 186 10.17 4.88 17.42
N SER A 187 10.84 3.77 17.65
CA SER A 187 10.20 2.57 18.21
C SER A 187 9.66 2.83 19.62
N GLU A 188 10.39 3.57 20.45
CA GLU A 188 9.94 3.99 21.78
C GLU A 188 8.69 4.87 21.71
N ALA A 189 8.64 5.84 20.78
CA ALA A 189 7.45 6.66 20.57
C ALA A 189 6.22 5.81 20.21
N VAL A 190 6.38 4.83 19.32
CA VAL A 190 5.31 3.88 18.97
C VAL A 190 4.93 2.99 20.14
N MET A 191 5.89 2.48 20.90
CA MET A 191 5.59 1.66 22.08
C MET A 191 4.79 2.44 23.13
N ASN A 192 5.16 3.70 23.38
CA ASN A 192 4.41 4.58 24.30
C ASN A 192 2.99 4.80 23.80
N LEU A 193 2.81 5.11 22.50
CA LEU A 193 1.50 5.27 21.89
C LEU A 193 0.62 4.00 22.00
N LEU A 194 1.21 2.81 21.92
CA LEU A 194 0.49 1.53 22.03
C LEU A 194 0.19 1.12 23.49
N LEU A 195 0.76 1.83 24.48
CA LEU A 195 0.53 1.61 25.91
C LEU A 195 -0.49 2.58 26.51
N ASP A 196 -0.71 3.72 25.87
CA ASP A 196 -1.70 4.74 26.25
C ASP A 196 -3.15 4.27 26.02
#